data_AF-A0A0Q9EIN2-F1
#
_entry.id   AF-A0A0Q9EIN2-F1
#
_cell.length_a   1.000
_cell.length_b   1.000
_cell.length_c   1.000
_cell.angle_alpha   90.00
_cell.angle_beta   90.00
_cell.angle_gamma   90.00
#
_symmetry.space_group_name_H-M   'P 1'
#
loop_
_entity.id
_entity.type
_entity.pdbx_description
1 polymer ?
#
loop_
_entity_poly.entity_id
_entity_poly.type
_entity_poly.pdbx_seq_one_letter_code
_entity_poly.pdbx_strand_id
1 'polypeptide(L)' 'MFAERPARIETLEGMAVGEWVVSHDHATQKDGTVSEGLSIYKVRGGKIVDDWYVAEQKQTGRL' A
#
# COMPACT_ATOMS: atom_id res chain seq x y z
N MET A 1 -2.97 -6.43 -5.50
CA MET A 1 -1.75 -5.61 -5.69
C MET A 1 -2.14 -4.38 -6.51
N PHE A 2 -1.79 -3.18 -6.07
CA PHE A 2 -2.15 -1.90 -6.73
C PHE A 2 -1.61 -1.70 -8.15
N ALA A 3 -0.94 -2.70 -8.73
CA ALA A 3 -0.18 -2.61 -9.97
C ALA A 3 -1.04 -2.71 -11.25
N GLU A 4 -2.32 -3.07 -11.18
CA GLU A 4 -3.11 -3.33 -12.40
C GLU A 4 -3.69 -2.07 -13.05
N ARG A 5 -3.77 -0.94 -12.34
CA ARG A 5 -4.30 0.33 -12.85
C ARG A 5 -3.58 1.53 -12.23
N PRO A 6 -3.31 2.61 -12.98
CA PRO A 6 -2.79 3.84 -12.39
C PRO A 6 -3.70 4.37 -11.29
N ALA A 7 -3.14 4.56 -10.10
CA ALA A 7 -3.82 5.14 -8.95
C ALA A 7 -2.95 6.24 -8.33
N ARG A 8 -3.60 7.23 -7.70
CA ARG A 8 -2.92 8.15 -6.78
C ARG A 8 -2.79 7.45 -5.44
N ILE A 9 -1.57 7.33 -4.94
CA ILE A 9 -1.26 6.67 -3.66
C ILE A 9 -0.90 7.74 -2.64
N GLU A 10 -1.54 7.69 -1.47
CA GLU A 10 -1.19 8.45 -0.28
C GLU A 10 -0.82 7.48 0.83
N THR A 11 0.39 7.57 1.36
CA THR A 11 0.77 6.80 2.56
C THR A 11 0.14 7.47 3.78
N LEU A 12 -0.75 6.74 4.44
CA LEU A 12 -1.44 7.18 5.66
C LEU A 12 -0.52 7.05 6.87
N GLU A 13 0.18 5.91 6.96
CA GLU A 13 1.11 5.61 8.02
C GLU A 13 2.23 4.69 7.53
N GLY A 14 3.41 4.84 8.13
CA GLY A 14 4.57 4.00 7.85
C GLY A 14 5.39 3.75 9.09
N MET A 15 5.88 2.52 9.25
CA MET A 15 6.74 2.12 10.36
C MET A 15 7.91 1.30 9.83
N ALA A 16 9.12 1.54 10.36
CA ALA A 16 10.30 0.75 10.06
C ALA A 16 10.88 0.12 11.33
N VAL A 17 11.18 -1.18 11.28
CA VAL A 17 11.82 -1.93 12.37
C VAL A 17 12.87 -2.87 11.78
N GLY A 18 14.15 -2.50 11.90
CA GLY A 18 15.25 -3.27 11.32
C GLY A 18 15.18 -3.33 9.79
N GLU A 19 15.12 -4.53 9.23
CA GLU A 19 14.99 -4.76 7.78
C GLU A 19 13.55 -4.73 7.27
N TRP A 20 12.58 -4.42 8.14
CA TRP A 20 11.15 -4.47 7.84
C TRP A 20 10.55 -3.06 7.76
N VAL A 21 9.76 -2.82 6.73
CA VAL A 21 9.00 -1.57 6.54
C VAL A 21 7.53 -1.93 6.34
N VAL A 22 6.65 -1.38 7.16
CA VAL A 22 5.19 -1.48 7.01
C VAL A 22 4.69 -0.20 6.37
N SER A 23 3.80 -0.35 5.38
CA SER A 23 3.14 0.76 4.69
C SER A 23 1.64 0.55 4.72
N HIS A 24 0.92 1.54 5.25
CA HIS A 24 -0.53 1.65 5.14
C HIS A 24 -0.85 2.77 4.15
N ASP A 25 -1.42 2.38 3.02
CA ASP A 25 -1.61 3.24 1.87
C ASP A 25 -3.08 3.36 1.49
N HIS A 26 -3.45 4.54 1.04
CA HIS A 26 -4.74 4.86 0.46
C HIS A 26 -4.57 5.06 -1.05
N ALA A 27 -5.23 4.22 -1.84
CA ALA A 27 -5.19 4.27 -3.29
C ALA A 27 -6.52 4.79 -3.86
N THR A 28 -6.44 5.87 -4.64
CA THR A 28 -7.57 6.42 -5.39
C THR A 28 -7.37 6.16 -6.89
N GLN A 29 -8.26 5.38 -7.49
CA GLN A 29 -8.28 5.08 -8.92
C GLN A 29 -8.92 6.23 -9.72
N LYS A 30 -8.70 6.25 -11.04
CA LYS A 30 -9.27 7.27 -11.94
C LYS A 30 -10.80 7.30 -11.96
N ASP A 31 -11.45 6.15 -11.70
CA ASP A 31 -12.90 6.04 -11.63
C ASP A 31 -13.48 6.46 -10.26
N GLY A 32 -12.63 6.94 -9.35
CA GLY A 32 -13.01 7.33 -8.00
C GLY A 32 -13.09 6.17 -7.02
N THR A 33 -12.82 4.93 -7.45
CA THR A 33 -12.74 3.79 -6.53
C THR A 33 -11.59 4.00 -5.55
N VAL A 34 -11.91 3.79 -4.28
CA VAL A 34 -10.99 3.94 -3.17
C VAL A 34 -10.72 2.58 -2.53
N SER A 35 -9.45 2.34 -2.21
CA SER A 35 -9.01 1.16 -1.48
C SER A 35 -7.89 1.53 -0.52
N GLU A 36 -7.93 0.97 0.68
CA GLU A 36 -6.81 1.01 1.61
C GLU A 36 -6.05 -0.31 1.53
N GLY A 37 -4.72 -0.27 1.63
CA GLY A 37 -3.87 -1.45 1.59
C GLY A 37 -2.82 -1.43 2.68
N LEU A 38 -2.47 -2.63 3.15
CA LEU A 38 -1.38 -2.85 4.08
C LEU A 38 -0.36 -3.78 3.44
N SER A 39 0.89 -3.32 3.39
CA SER A 39 2.02 -4.09 2.87
C SER A 39 3.19 -4.08 3.85
N ILE A 40 3.96 -5.17 3.85
CA ILE A 40 5.21 -5.28 4.60
C ILE A 40 6.32 -5.59 3.61
N TYR A 41 7.32 -4.73 3.57
CA TYR A 41 8.50 -4.87 2.74
C TYR A 41 9.70 -5.32 3.56
N LYS A 42 10.51 -6.19 2.97
CA LYS A 42 11.85 -6.47 3.45
C LYS A 42 12.85 -5.64 2.66
N VAL A 43 13.66 -4.82 3.35
CA VAL A 43 14.63 -3.93 2.73
C VAL A 43 16.05 -4.36 3.08
N ARG A 44 16.87 -4.60 2.04
CA ARG A 44 18.31 -4.90 2.17
C ARG A 44 19.10 -4.11 1.16
N GLY A 45 20.19 -3.48 1.60
CA GLY A 45 21.05 -2.66 0.73
C GLY A 45 20.28 -1.51 0.04
N GLY A 46 19.29 -0.93 0.73
CA GLY A 46 18.44 0.14 0.19
C GLY A 46 17.42 -0.31 -0.86
N LYS A 47 17.22 -1.62 -1.04
CA LYS A 47 16.28 -2.18 -2.01
C LYS A 47 15.23 -3.05 -1.32
N ILE A 48 14.00 -3.00 -1.80
CA ILE A 48 12.98 -3.98 -1.45
C ILE A 48 13.40 -5.31 -2.08
N VAL A 49 13.58 -6.34 -1.25
CA VAL A 49 13.96 -7.69 -1.66
C VAL A 49 12.83 -8.71 -1.48
N ASP A 50 11.80 -8.35 -0.73
CA ASP A 50 10.59 -9.14 -0.53
C ASP A 50 9.40 -8.22 -0.22
N ASP A 51 8.21 -8.65 -0.60
CA ASP A 51 6.95 -7.92 -0.47
C ASP A 51 5.84 -8.87 -0.02
N TRP A 52 5.32 -8.62 1.17
CA TRP A 52 4.10 -9.22 1.67
C TRP A 52 2.96 -8.23 1.60
N TYR A 53 2.09 -8.46 0.62
CA TYR A 53 0.76 -7.90 0.63
C TYR A 53 -0.07 -8.56 1.73
N VAL A 54 -0.49 -7.79 2.72
CA VAL A 54 -1.23 -8.29 3.89
C VAL A 54 -2.73 -8.21 3.65
N ALA A 55 -3.24 -7.04 3.27
CA ALA A 55 -4.67 -6.81 3.09
C ALA A 55 -4.95 -5.65 2.14
N GLU A 56 -6.15 -5.69 1.54
CA GLU A 56 -6.79 -4.54 0.87
C GLU A 56 -8.24 -4.50 1.30
N GLN A 57 -8.70 -3.31 1.66
CA GLN A 57 -10.10 -3.04 1.91
C GLN A 57 -10.58 -2.04 0.86
N LYS A 58 -11.49 -2.50 -0.01
CA LYS A 58 -12.17 -1.62 -0.95
C LYS A 58 -13.26 -0.86 -0.21
N GLN A 59 -13.19 0.46 -0.18
CA GLN A 59 -14.32 1.27 0.22
C GLN A 59 -15.13 1.58 -1.03
N THR A 60 -16.27 0.92 -1.17
CA THR A 60 -17.31 1.33 -2.12
C THR A 60 -18.13 2.39 -1.40
N GLY A 61 -17.92 3.66 -1.76
CA GLY A 61 -18.38 4.78 -0.96
C GLY A 61 -19.89 4.83 -0.71
N ARG A 62 -20.25 5.35 0.46
CA ARG A 62 -21.32 6.34 0.58
C ARG A 62 -20.70 7.56 1.27
N LEU A 63 -20.50 8.63 0.51
CA LEU A 63 -20.59 9.99 1.07
C LEU A 63 -22.06 10.35 1.17
#